data_AF-A0A522B2Z8-F1
#
_entry.id   AF-A0A522B2Z8-F1
#
_cell.length_a   1.000
_cell.length_b   1.000
_cell.length_c   1.000
_cell.angle_alpha   90.00
_cell.angle_beta   90.00
_cell.angle_gamma   90.00
#
_symmetry.space_group_name_H-M   'P 1'
#
loop_
_entity.id
_entity.type
_entity.pdbx_description
1 polymer ?
#
loop_
_entity_poly.entity_id
_entity_poly.type
_entity_poly.pdbx_seq_one_letter_code
_entity_poly.pdbx_strand_id
1 'polypeptide(L)'
;METAQAIALLGFVVLAVAVAYVVRRASRVLYRTRIAESFRTAAADLDVRVNQSLGEVAHLIDVVRRREADASTIRASLAAAQDAALRYADEARALNGPPSTKPDKVRMVEELERAERALALVDHGCELASEGARMERGPEADTSIKRGYLNLLHARESFSEHVRSAIEEAEAASPARRLGRRPG
;
A
#
# COMPACT_ATOMS: atom_id res chain seq x y z
N MET A 1 0.22 -66.76 -8.09
CA MET A 1 0.95 -65.57 -8.58
C MET A 1 0.07 -64.31 -8.61
N GLU A 2 -1.25 -64.44 -8.85
CA GLU A 2 -2.17 -63.29 -8.93
C GLU A 2 -2.31 -62.48 -7.64
N THR A 3 -2.33 -63.12 -6.46
CA THR A 3 -2.49 -62.43 -5.17
C THR A 3 -1.29 -61.56 -4.79
N ALA A 4 -0.08 -62.05 -5.01
CA ALA A 4 1.15 -61.30 -4.74
C ALA A 4 1.29 -60.07 -5.67
N GLN A 5 0.92 -60.22 -6.95
CA GLN A 5 0.89 -59.11 -7.90
C GLN A 5 -0.18 -58.07 -7.51
N ALA A 6 -1.37 -58.53 -7.09
CA ALA A 6 -2.44 -57.64 -6.63
C ALA A 6 -2.02 -56.85 -5.37
N ILE A 7 -1.36 -57.49 -4.41
CA ILE A 7 -0.83 -56.83 -3.20
C ILE A 7 0.25 -55.80 -3.56
N ALA A 8 1.17 -56.15 -4.45
CA ALA A 8 2.22 -55.22 -4.90
C ALA A 8 1.65 -53.99 -5.63
N LEU A 9 0.66 -54.19 -6.51
CA LEU A 9 -0.06 -53.11 -7.19
C LEU A 9 -0.82 -52.22 -6.20
N LEU A 10 -1.53 -52.82 -5.23
CA LEU A 10 -2.22 -52.06 -4.18
C LEU A 10 -1.22 -51.21 -3.37
N GLY A 11 -0.10 -51.80 -2.96
CA GLY A 11 0.96 -51.09 -2.24
C GLY A 11 1.54 -49.92 -3.05
N PHE A 12 1.77 -50.12 -4.35
CA PHE A 12 2.23 -49.07 -5.25
C PHE A 12 1.21 -47.92 -5.37
N VAL A 13 -0.09 -48.24 -5.52
CA VAL A 13 -1.15 -47.22 -5.59
C VAL A 13 -1.23 -46.43 -4.28
N VAL A 14 -1.18 -47.11 -3.13
CA VAL A 14 -1.19 -46.44 -1.82
C VAL A 14 0.01 -45.51 -1.68
N LEU A 15 1.21 -45.96 -2.07
CA LEU A 15 2.42 -45.14 -2.05
C LEU A 15 2.29 -43.94 -3.00
N ALA A 16 1.80 -44.14 -4.23
CA ALA A 16 1.60 -43.07 -5.20
C ALA A 16 0.61 -42.01 -4.68
N VAL A 17 -0.48 -42.43 -4.04
CA VAL A 17 -1.45 -41.52 -3.41
C VAL A 17 -0.83 -40.76 -2.25
N ALA A 18 -0.05 -41.44 -1.39
CA ALA A 18 0.64 -40.80 -0.27
C ALA A 18 1.65 -39.75 -0.75
N VAL A 19 2.46 -40.08 -1.77
CA VAL A 19 3.41 -39.14 -2.39
C VAL A 19 2.67 -37.96 -3.01
N ALA A 20 1.61 -38.20 -3.78
CA ALA A 20 0.81 -37.14 -4.40
C ALA A 20 0.19 -36.20 -3.35
N TYR A 21 -0.25 -36.74 -2.21
CA TYR A 21 -0.76 -35.95 -1.09
C TYR A 21 0.33 -35.08 -0.45
N VAL A 22 1.52 -35.63 -0.18
CA VAL A 22 2.66 -34.88 0.38
C VAL A 22 3.09 -33.77 -0.57
N VAL A 23 3.22 -34.05 -1.87
CA VAL A 23 3.57 -33.06 -2.89
C VAL A 23 2.52 -31.94 -2.93
N ARG A 24 1.23 -32.27 -3.00
CA ARG A 24 0.15 -31.26 -2.97
C ARG A 24 0.21 -30.39 -1.72
N ARG A 25 0.49 -30.99 -0.56
CA ARG A 25 0.63 -30.25 0.70
C ARG A 25 1.84 -29.33 0.69
N ALA A 26 3.00 -29.81 0.25
CA ALA A 26 4.23 -29.02 0.13
C ALA A 26 4.06 -27.85 -0.84
N SER A 27 3.46 -28.08 -2.02
CA SER A 27 3.17 -27.04 -3.00
C SER A 27 2.27 -25.93 -2.43
N ARG A 28 1.23 -26.29 -1.67
CA ARG A 28 0.36 -25.28 -1.01
C ARG A 28 1.09 -24.44 0.02
N VAL A 29 2.00 -25.05 0.79
CA VAL A 29 2.82 -24.34 1.78
C VAL A 29 3.74 -23.34 1.10
N LEU A 30 4.47 -23.78 0.07
CA LEU A 30 5.38 -22.93 -0.71
C LEU A 30 4.64 -21.78 -1.39
N TYR A 31 3.48 -22.05 -1.98
CA TYR A 31 2.65 -21.03 -2.62
C TYR A 31 2.24 -19.92 -1.64
N ARG A 32 1.79 -20.29 -0.44
CA ARG A 32 1.38 -19.33 0.60
C ARG A 32 2.55 -18.48 1.10
N THR A 33 3.72 -19.09 1.30
CA THR A 33 4.92 -18.35 1.69
C THR A 33 5.36 -17.37 0.60
N ARG A 34 5.37 -17.81 -0.67
CA ARG A 34 5.73 -16.93 -1.79
C ARG A 34 4.79 -15.73 -1.93
N ILE A 35 3.48 -15.94 -1.80
CA ILE A 35 2.51 -14.82 -1.86
C ILE A 35 2.76 -13.82 -0.73
N ALA A 36 2.94 -14.32 0.50
CA ALA A 36 3.21 -13.44 1.64
C ALA A 36 4.51 -12.65 1.43
N GLU A 37 5.55 -13.29 0.92
CA GLU A 37 6.83 -12.63 0.62
C GLU A 37 6.71 -11.60 -0.51
N SER A 38 6.11 -11.96 -1.65
CA SER A 38 5.90 -11.03 -2.76
C SER A 38 5.05 -9.83 -2.36
N PHE A 39 4.02 -10.06 -1.55
CA PHE A 39 3.19 -8.99 -1.01
C PHE A 39 4.00 -8.04 -0.13
N ARG A 40 4.79 -8.56 0.82
CA ARG A 40 5.60 -7.73 1.73
C ARG A 40 6.58 -6.85 0.97
N THR A 41 7.30 -7.43 -0.01
CA THR A 41 8.24 -6.68 -0.83
C THR A 41 7.53 -5.60 -1.63
N ALA A 42 6.41 -5.92 -2.30
CA ALA A 42 5.68 -4.94 -3.11
C ALA A 42 5.03 -3.84 -2.26
N ALA A 43 4.48 -4.17 -1.09
CA ALA A 43 3.90 -3.19 -0.18
C ALA A 43 4.96 -2.26 0.41
N ALA A 44 6.11 -2.79 0.82
CA ALA A 44 7.23 -1.98 1.33
C ALA A 44 7.82 -1.06 0.25
N ASP A 45 7.97 -1.56 -0.98
CA ASP A 45 8.41 -0.73 -2.10
C ASP A 45 7.42 0.41 -2.40
N LEU A 46 6.12 0.09 -2.42
CA LEU A 46 5.07 1.10 -2.61
C LEU A 46 5.12 2.17 -1.51
N ASP A 47 5.35 1.78 -0.26
CA ASP A 47 5.50 2.68 0.88
C ASP A 47 6.65 3.67 0.72
N VAL A 48 7.81 3.19 0.30
CA VAL A 48 8.97 4.05 0.02
C VAL A 48 8.64 5.04 -1.09
N ARG A 49 8.07 4.58 -2.21
CA ARG A 49 7.75 5.44 -3.36
C ARG A 49 6.69 6.49 -3.04
N VAL A 50 5.62 6.10 -2.33
CA VAL A 50 4.56 7.02 -1.88
C VAL A 50 5.14 8.06 -0.92
N ASN A 51 5.93 7.64 0.08
CA ASN A 51 6.48 8.56 1.06
C ASN A 51 7.49 9.53 0.47
N GLN A 52 8.30 9.08 -0.49
CA GLN A 52 9.21 9.95 -1.23
C GLN A 52 8.42 10.97 -2.06
N SER A 53 7.54 10.50 -2.95
CA SER A 53 6.80 11.36 -3.88
C SER A 53 5.91 12.38 -3.15
N LEU A 54 5.10 11.92 -2.18
CA LEU A 54 4.23 12.82 -1.43
C LEU A 54 4.99 13.66 -0.39
N GLY A 55 6.20 13.24 0.01
CA GLY A 55 7.09 14.00 0.88
C GLY A 55 7.69 15.21 0.17
N GLU A 56 8.13 15.03 -1.08
CA GLU A 56 8.66 16.10 -1.91
C GLU A 56 7.61 17.20 -2.13
N VAL A 57 6.37 16.85 -2.49
CA VAL A 57 5.31 17.85 -2.66
C VAL A 57 4.88 18.48 -1.33
N ALA A 58 4.83 17.71 -0.22
CA ALA A 58 4.53 18.27 1.09
C ALA A 58 5.55 19.35 1.51
N HIS A 59 6.82 19.16 1.18
CA HIS A 59 7.85 20.18 1.42
C HIS A 59 7.57 21.46 0.63
N LEU A 60 7.25 21.35 -0.67
CA LEU A 60 6.90 22.50 -1.51
C LEU A 60 5.66 23.25 -0.99
N ILE A 61 4.65 22.51 -0.56
CA ILE A 61 3.45 23.09 0.06
C ILE A 61 3.81 23.84 1.35
N ASP A 62 4.71 23.29 2.18
CA ASP A 62 5.14 23.96 3.42
C ASP A 62 5.85 25.29 3.15
N VAL A 63 6.69 25.34 2.11
CA VAL A 63 7.36 26.59 1.68
C VAL A 63 6.35 27.65 1.25
N VAL A 64 5.34 27.29 0.44
CA VAL A 64 4.26 28.21 0.06
C VAL A 64 3.41 28.62 1.27
N ARG A 65 3.08 27.67 2.15
CA ARG A 65 2.33 27.90 3.39
C ARG A 65 3.05 28.88 4.32
N ARG A 66 4.39 28.86 4.35
CA ARG A 66 5.24 29.81 5.09
C ARG A 66 5.43 31.15 4.37
N ARG A 67 4.87 31.30 3.17
CA ARG A 67 5.03 32.46 2.28
C ARG A 67 6.47 32.70 1.84
N GLU A 68 7.26 31.63 1.78
CA GLU A 68 8.65 31.63 1.32
C GLU A 68 8.76 31.43 -0.20
N ALA A 69 7.69 30.97 -0.85
CA ALA A 69 7.55 30.88 -2.30
C ALA A 69 6.15 31.33 -2.75
N ASP A 70 6.05 31.70 -4.03
CA ASP A 70 4.77 32.07 -4.63
C ASP A 70 3.92 30.84 -4.97
N ALA A 71 2.61 30.93 -4.75
CA ALA A 71 1.69 29.82 -4.90
C ALA A 71 1.60 29.29 -6.34
N SER A 72 1.85 30.14 -7.34
CA SER A 72 1.83 29.73 -8.75
C SER A 72 2.97 28.76 -9.09
N THR A 73 4.07 28.79 -8.33
CA THR A 73 5.29 28.03 -8.64
C THR A 73 5.16 26.53 -8.39
N ILE A 74 4.21 26.09 -7.54
CA ILE A 74 4.06 24.69 -7.15
C ILE A 74 2.91 23.97 -7.86
N ARG A 75 2.09 24.68 -8.64
CA ARG A 75 0.86 24.12 -9.25
C ARG A 75 1.11 22.92 -10.16
N ALA A 76 2.15 22.97 -10.98
CA ALA A 76 2.54 21.84 -11.83
C ALA A 76 2.92 20.60 -10.99
N SER A 77 3.63 20.82 -9.88
CA SER A 77 3.99 19.74 -8.94
C SER A 77 2.77 19.18 -8.21
N LEU A 78 1.79 20.03 -7.87
CA LEU A 78 0.52 19.59 -7.26
C LEU A 78 -0.28 18.69 -8.21
N ALA A 79 -0.43 19.10 -9.47
CA ALA A 79 -1.12 18.29 -10.48
C ALA A 79 -0.42 16.93 -10.68
N ALA A 80 0.91 16.93 -10.83
CA ALA A 80 1.68 15.70 -10.95
C ALA A 80 1.56 14.78 -9.71
N ALA A 81 1.49 15.37 -8.51
CA ALA A 81 1.30 14.61 -7.28
C ALA A 81 -0.12 14.04 -7.14
N GLN A 82 -1.16 14.74 -7.61
CA GLN A 82 -2.53 14.21 -7.67
C GLN A 82 -2.59 12.98 -8.58
N ASP A 83 -2.04 13.08 -9.79
CA ASP A 83 -1.94 11.96 -10.73
C ASP A 83 -1.14 10.79 -10.13
N ALA A 84 -0.03 11.09 -9.44
CA ALA A 84 0.76 10.07 -8.76
C ALA A 84 -0.03 9.37 -7.65
N ALA A 85 -0.77 10.10 -6.81
CA ALA A 85 -1.59 9.53 -5.75
C ALA A 85 -2.65 8.57 -6.29
N LEU A 86 -3.32 8.92 -7.39
CA LEU A 86 -4.28 8.03 -8.06
C LEU A 86 -3.61 6.77 -8.62
N ARG A 87 -2.45 6.90 -9.28
CA ARG A 87 -1.69 5.73 -9.76
C ARG A 87 -1.26 4.82 -8.61
N TYR A 88 -0.78 5.38 -7.51
CA TYR A 88 -0.43 4.60 -6.33
C TYR A 88 -1.66 3.91 -5.72
N ALA A 89 -2.84 4.52 -5.76
CA ALA A 89 -4.07 3.91 -5.30
C ALA A 89 -4.43 2.68 -6.17
N ASP A 90 -4.25 2.79 -7.48
CA ASP A 90 -4.42 1.66 -8.41
C ASP A 90 -3.40 0.54 -8.14
N GLU A 91 -2.13 0.89 -7.92
CA GLU A 91 -1.08 -0.06 -7.55
C GLU A 91 -1.39 -0.77 -6.22
N ALA A 92 -1.82 -0.02 -5.19
CA ALA A 92 -2.25 -0.57 -3.90
C ALA A 92 -3.43 -1.54 -4.07
N ARG A 93 -4.40 -1.18 -4.92
CA ARG A 93 -5.55 -2.03 -5.25
C ARG A 93 -5.12 -3.33 -5.93
N ALA A 94 -4.11 -3.27 -6.79
CA ALA A 94 -3.55 -4.40 -7.52
C ALA A 94 -2.64 -5.33 -6.68
N LEU A 95 -2.21 -4.94 -5.47
CA LEU A 95 -1.35 -5.78 -4.64
C LEU A 95 -1.96 -7.15 -4.35
N ASN A 96 -1.25 -8.23 -4.68
CA ASN A 96 -1.73 -9.58 -4.40
C ASN A 96 -1.15 -10.07 -3.07
N GLY A 97 -2.02 -10.29 -2.09
CA GLY A 97 -1.63 -10.72 -0.75
C GLY A 97 -2.54 -11.81 -0.19
N PRO A 98 -2.17 -12.39 0.97
CA PRO A 98 -3.05 -13.30 1.70
C PRO A 98 -4.41 -12.63 2.01
N PRO A 99 -5.51 -13.39 2.12
CA PRO A 99 -6.84 -12.80 2.39
C PRO A 99 -6.91 -11.93 3.66
N SER A 100 -6.06 -12.20 4.65
CA SER A 100 -5.97 -11.41 5.90
C SER A 100 -5.54 -9.96 5.67
N THR A 101 -4.83 -9.64 4.59
CA THR A 101 -4.35 -8.27 4.31
C THR A 101 -5.38 -7.40 3.61
N LYS A 102 -6.53 -7.97 3.22
CA LYS A 102 -7.57 -7.25 2.47
C LYS A 102 -8.08 -5.98 3.19
N PRO A 103 -8.35 -5.97 4.51
CA PRO A 103 -8.81 -4.77 5.20
C PRO A 103 -7.79 -3.62 5.12
N ASP A 104 -6.51 -3.90 5.39
CA ASP A 104 -5.47 -2.88 5.33
C ASP A 104 -5.24 -2.39 3.90
N LYS A 105 -5.31 -3.27 2.89
CA LYS A 105 -5.29 -2.86 1.48
C LYS A 105 -6.38 -1.85 1.13
N VAL A 106 -7.60 -2.03 1.64
CA VAL A 106 -8.70 -1.08 1.40
C VAL A 106 -8.36 0.26 2.02
N ARG A 107 -7.88 0.26 3.26
CA ARG A 107 -7.47 1.51 3.95
C ARG A 107 -6.31 2.20 3.25
N MET A 108 -5.29 1.46 2.79
CA MET A 108 -4.19 2.00 1.98
C MET A 108 -4.71 2.79 0.76
N VAL A 109 -5.71 2.23 0.05
CA VAL A 109 -6.34 2.91 -1.10
C VAL A 109 -7.09 4.15 -0.64
N GLU A 110 -7.90 4.05 0.42
CA GLU A 110 -8.65 5.18 0.99
C GLU A 110 -7.72 6.33 1.42
N GLU A 111 -6.56 6.03 1.99
CA GLU A 111 -5.56 7.02 2.38
C GLU A 111 -4.91 7.71 1.17
N LEU A 112 -4.65 7.00 0.09
CA LEU A 112 -4.12 7.59 -1.16
C LEU A 112 -5.16 8.47 -1.86
N GLU A 113 -6.43 8.04 -1.90
CA GLU A 113 -7.53 8.87 -2.39
C GLU A 113 -7.76 10.09 -1.47
N ARG A 114 -7.52 9.96 -0.16
CA ARG A 114 -7.54 11.09 0.78
C ARG A 114 -6.38 12.05 0.54
N ALA A 115 -5.19 11.55 0.21
CA ALA A 115 -4.04 12.37 -0.15
C ALA A 115 -4.31 13.17 -1.44
N GLU A 116 -4.91 12.55 -2.46
CA GLU A 116 -5.34 13.24 -3.69
C GLU A 116 -6.28 14.41 -3.39
N ARG A 117 -7.38 14.17 -2.64
CA ARG A 117 -8.31 15.24 -2.26
C ARG A 117 -7.64 16.35 -1.45
N ALA A 118 -6.66 15.99 -0.62
CA ALA A 118 -5.89 16.96 0.14
C ALA A 118 -5.03 17.85 -0.78
N LEU A 119 -4.40 17.27 -1.81
CA LEU A 119 -3.65 18.00 -2.83
C LEU A 119 -4.55 18.91 -3.67
N ALA A 120 -5.75 18.43 -4.06
CA ALA A 120 -6.74 19.25 -4.77
C ALA A 120 -7.18 20.48 -3.95
N LEU A 121 -7.35 20.32 -2.63
CA LEU A 121 -7.64 21.44 -1.73
C LEU A 121 -6.49 22.46 -1.66
N VAL A 122 -5.24 22.00 -1.71
CA VAL A 122 -4.09 22.91 -1.76
C VAL A 122 -4.01 23.63 -3.09
N ASP A 123 -4.23 22.95 -4.21
CA ASP A 123 -4.23 23.58 -5.55
C ASP A 123 -5.31 24.67 -5.63
N HIS A 124 -6.52 24.38 -5.14
CA HIS A 124 -7.58 25.39 -5.02
C HIS A 124 -7.15 26.60 -4.19
N GLY A 125 -6.50 26.38 -3.04
CA GLY A 125 -5.94 27.46 -2.23
C GLY A 125 -4.87 28.27 -2.96
N CYS A 126 -4.05 27.62 -3.80
CA CYS A 126 -3.04 28.29 -4.62
C CYS A 126 -3.66 29.12 -5.76
N GLU A 127 -4.75 28.66 -6.36
CA GLU A 127 -5.54 29.42 -7.33
C GLU A 127 -6.11 30.70 -6.70
N LEU A 128 -6.76 30.56 -5.54
CA LEU A 128 -7.30 31.70 -4.79
C LEU A 128 -6.22 32.73 -4.40
N ALA A 129 -5.02 32.25 -4.04
CA ALA A 129 -3.89 33.12 -3.73
C ALA A 129 -3.35 33.87 -4.97
N SER A 130 -3.44 33.26 -6.15
CA SER A 130 -2.91 33.80 -7.42
C SER A 130 -3.84 34.83 -8.06
N GLU A 131 -5.16 34.71 -7.87
CA GLU A 131 -6.18 35.60 -8.47
C GLU A 131 -6.25 37.02 -7.86
N GLY A 132 -5.30 37.41 -7.02
CA GLY A 132 -5.06 38.82 -6.68
C GLY A 132 -6.03 39.47 -5.70
N ALA A 133 -7.06 38.78 -5.20
CA ALA A 133 -7.95 39.29 -4.15
C ALA A 133 -7.34 39.09 -2.73
N ARG A 134 -6.06 39.47 -2.55
CA ARG A 134 -5.26 39.23 -1.33
C ARG A 134 -5.90 39.82 -0.06
N MET A 135 -6.83 40.77 -0.20
CA MET A 135 -7.59 41.39 0.90
C MET A 135 -8.90 40.64 1.25
N GLU A 136 -9.62 40.06 0.29
CA GLU A 136 -10.92 39.41 0.55
C GLU A 136 -10.84 37.89 0.64
N ARG A 137 -10.00 37.23 -0.19
CA ARG A 137 -9.89 35.77 -0.29
C ARG A 137 -8.61 35.21 0.31
N GLY A 138 -7.70 36.07 0.79
CA GLY A 138 -6.44 35.67 1.43
C GLY A 138 -6.60 34.70 2.61
N PRO A 139 -7.55 34.95 3.56
CA PRO A 139 -7.77 34.03 4.68
C PRO A 139 -8.31 32.65 4.26
N GLU A 140 -9.13 32.61 3.21
CA GLU A 140 -9.66 31.36 2.64
C GLU A 140 -8.56 30.56 1.94
N ALA A 141 -7.73 31.23 1.12
CA ALA A 141 -6.57 30.62 0.47
C ALA A 141 -5.61 29.99 1.50
N ASP A 142 -5.22 30.76 2.53
CA ASP A 142 -4.33 30.28 3.60
C ASP A 142 -4.95 29.10 4.36
N THR A 143 -6.26 29.12 4.59
CA THR A 143 -6.98 28.03 5.28
C THR A 143 -7.00 26.76 4.44
N SER A 144 -7.31 26.87 3.14
CA SER A 144 -7.32 25.74 2.21
C SER A 144 -5.93 25.10 2.10
N ILE A 145 -4.88 25.90 1.91
CA ILE A 145 -3.49 25.41 1.86
C ILE A 145 -3.12 24.71 3.17
N LYS A 146 -3.40 25.32 4.32
CA LYS A 146 -3.07 24.72 5.63
C LYS A 146 -3.81 23.41 5.88
N ARG A 147 -5.12 23.35 5.58
CA ARG A 147 -5.94 22.14 5.79
C ARG A 147 -5.51 21.03 4.84
N GLY A 148 -5.30 21.34 3.56
CA GLY A 148 -4.80 20.39 2.58
C GLY A 148 -3.43 19.84 2.99
N TYR A 149 -2.51 20.70 3.42
CA TYR A 149 -1.19 20.29 3.93
C TYR A 149 -1.28 19.30 5.11
N LEU A 150 -2.06 19.63 6.15
CA LEU A 150 -2.22 18.74 7.31
C LEU A 150 -2.89 17.42 6.93
N ASN A 151 -3.91 17.47 6.07
CA ASN A 151 -4.59 16.27 5.60
C ASN A 151 -3.64 15.36 4.82
N LEU A 152 -2.76 15.93 3.97
CA LEU A 152 -1.76 15.18 3.23
C LEU A 152 -0.76 14.50 4.18
N LEU A 153 -0.26 15.21 5.18
CA LEU A 153 0.66 14.63 6.17
C LEU A 153 0.01 13.45 6.90
N HIS A 154 -1.21 13.63 7.40
CA HIS A 154 -1.94 12.55 8.07
C HIS A 154 -2.23 11.38 7.12
N ALA A 155 -2.51 11.63 5.83
CA ALA A 155 -2.74 10.57 4.86
C ALA A 155 -1.50 9.70 4.65
N ARG A 156 -0.33 10.33 4.55
CA ARG A 156 0.94 9.63 4.42
C ARG A 156 1.28 8.80 5.65
N GLU A 157 1.08 9.37 6.83
CA GLU A 157 1.32 8.67 8.10
C GLU A 157 0.42 7.44 8.23
N SER A 158 -0.91 7.62 8.09
CA SER A 158 -1.87 6.51 8.14
C SER A 158 -1.63 5.46 7.05
N PHE A 159 -1.25 5.87 5.84
CA PHE A 159 -0.88 4.94 4.78
C PHE A 159 0.28 4.03 5.21
N SER A 160 1.34 4.61 5.77
CA SER A 160 2.53 3.89 6.23
C SER A 160 2.19 2.92 7.37
N GLU A 161 1.29 3.32 8.27
CA GLU A 161 0.78 2.46 9.33
C GLU A 161 0.00 1.26 8.78
N HIS A 162 -0.85 1.47 7.78
CA HIS A 162 -1.59 0.38 7.12
C HIS A 162 -0.68 -0.55 6.33
N VAL A 163 0.37 -0.04 5.68
CA VAL A 163 1.38 -0.89 5.05
C VAL A 163 2.06 -1.79 6.08
N ARG A 164 2.51 -1.21 7.20
CA ARG A 164 3.15 -1.98 8.29
C ARG A 164 2.21 -3.07 8.82
N SER A 165 0.97 -2.73 9.12
CA SER A 165 -0.06 -3.70 9.56
C SER A 165 -0.26 -4.81 8.53
N ALA A 166 -0.40 -4.47 7.25
CA ALA A 166 -0.58 -5.44 6.18
C ALA A 166 0.63 -6.39 6.04
N ILE A 167 1.85 -5.88 6.22
CA ILE A 167 3.09 -6.66 6.19
C ILE A 167 3.13 -7.65 7.36
N GLU A 168 2.77 -7.22 8.57
CA GLU A 168 2.69 -8.07 9.75
C GLU A 168 1.65 -9.20 9.58
N GLU A 169 0.49 -8.87 9.04
CA GLU A 169 -0.58 -9.81 8.72
C GLU A 169 -0.16 -10.82 7.64
N ALA A 170 0.56 -10.37 6.61
CA ALA A 170 1.11 -11.24 5.59
C ALA A 170 2.14 -12.21 6.18
N GLU A 171 2.99 -11.73 7.09
CA GLU A 171 3.99 -12.55 7.77
C GLU A 171 3.33 -13.60 8.68
N ALA A 172 2.28 -13.22 9.42
CA ALA A 172 1.50 -14.13 10.26
C ALA A 172 0.74 -15.21 9.44
N ALA A 173 0.33 -14.86 8.22
CA ALA A 173 -0.28 -15.81 7.28
C ALA A 173 0.73 -16.83 6.72
N SER A 174 2.03 -16.54 6.75
CA SER A 174 3.07 -17.40 6.19
C SER A 174 3.26 -18.70 7.01
N PRO A 175 3.12 -19.89 6.40
CA PRO A 175 3.27 -21.17 7.10
C PRO A 175 4.64 -21.37 7.77
N ALA A 176 5.70 -20.77 7.23
CA ALA A 176 7.06 -20.88 7.75
C ALA A 176 7.16 -20.35 9.20
N ARG A 177 6.45 -19.28 9.54
CA ARG A 177 6.42 -18.71 10.90
C ARG A 177 5.74 -19.65 11.91
N ARG A 178 4.74 -20.42 11.49
CA ARG A 178 4.06 -21.40 12.36
C ARG A 178 4.94 -22.61 12.68
N LEU A 179 5.83 -22.99 11.77
CA LEU A 179 6.75 -24.11 11.96
C LEU A 179 7.91 -23.77 12.92
N GLY A 180 8.36 -22.51 12.93
CA GLY A 180 9.40 -22.04 13.86
C GLY A 180 8.90 -21.73 15.29
N ARG A 181 7.58 -21.67 15.52
CA ARG A 181 6.98 -21.27 16.81
C ARG A 181 6.50 -22.44 17.69
N ARG A 182 6.89 -23.69 17.37
CA ARG A 182 6.60 -24.83 18.26
C ARG A 182 7.45 -24.68 19.54
N PRO A 183 6.86 -24.54 20.73
CA PRO A 183 7.61 -24.71 21.97
C PRO A 183 8.04 -26.18 22.04
N GLY A 184 9.35 -26.39 22.23
CA GLY A 184 9.88 -27.69 22.66
C GLY A 184 9.56 -27.93 24.13
#